data_AF-A0A1W9X231-F1
#
_entry.id   AF-A0A1W9X231-F1
#
_cell.length_a   1.000
_cell.length_b   1.000
_cell.length_c   1.000
_cell.angle_alpha   90.00
_cell.angle_beta   90.00
_cell.angle_gamma   90.00
#
_symmetry.space_group_name_H-M   'P 1'
#
loop_
_entity.id
_entity.type
_entity.pdbx_description
1 polymer ?
#
loop_
_entity_poly.entity_id
_entity_poly.type
_entity_poly.pdbx_seq_one_letter_code
_entity_poly.pdbx_strand_id
1 'polypeptide(L)'
;MGANALETDIRSSKDGQIVLIHDRTVDRTTNGSGPVRQLTLAKLRGLCASHNWSPGEERQQFPLRGKEIREFGGHLEFGGHLT
;
A
#
# COMPACT_ATOMS: atom_id res chain seq x y z
N MET A 1 20.59 -6.38 -1.69
CA MET A 1 20.39 -6.24 -0.23
C MET A 1 19.88 -7.58 0.31
N GLY A 2 20.35 -8.01 1.49
CA GLY A 2 19.83 -9.19 2.19
C GLY A 2 19.49 -8.80 3.63
N ALA A 3 18.26 -9.08 4.08
CA ALA A 3 17.78 -8.79 5.42
C ALA A 3 17.13 -10.03 6.03
N ASN A 4 17.30 -10.23 7.34
CA ASN A 4 16.77 -11.40 8.07
C ASN A 4 15.48 -11.10 8.83
N ALA A 5 15.07 -9.84 8.93
CA ALA A 5 13.86 -9.41 9.61
C ALA A 5 13.19 -8.26 8.87
N LEU A 6 11.86 -8.17 8.99
CA LEU A 6 11.04 -7.07 8.52
C LEU A 6 10.33 -6.45 9.72
N GLU A 7 10.45 -5.14 9.87
CA GLU A 7 9.70 -4.36 10.85
C GLU A 7 8.51 -3.71 10.14
N THR A 8 7.38 -3.57 10.85
CA THR A 8 6.15 -3.02 10.30
C THR A 8 5.24 -2.47 11.39
N ASP A 9 4.47 -1.44 11.05
CA ASP A 9 3.47 -0.84 11.92
C ASP A 9 2.06 -1.35 11.64
N ILE A 10 1.31 -1.61 12.71
CA ILE A 10 -0.08 -2.07 12.66
C ILE A 10 -1.08 -1.00 13.12
N ARG A 11 -2.26 -0.97 12.50
CA ARG A 11 -3.43 -0.19 12.95
C ARG A 11 -4.72 -0.97 12.74
N SER A 12 -5.80 -0.53 13.39
CA SER A 12 -7.15 -1.09 13.24
C SER A 12 -8.01 -0.27 12.28
N SER A 13 -8.76 -0.95 11.41
CA SER A 13 -9.83 -0.38 10.58
C SER A 13 -11.09 -0.06 11.41
N LYS A 14 -12.08 0.58 10.78
CA LYS A 14 -13.40 0.87 11.37
C LYS A 14 -14.15 -0.39 11.82
N ASP A 15 -13.99 -1.47 11.07
CA ASP A 15 -14.61 -2.79 11.28
C ASP A 15 -13.68 -3.77 12.02
N GLY A 16 -12.69 -3.24 12.76
CA GLY A 16 -11.86 -3.99 13.69
C GLY A 16 -10.80 -4.89 13.06
N GLN A 17 -10.53 -4.76 11.76
CA GLN A 17 -9.51 -5.52 11.05
C GLN A 17 -8.13 -4.88 11.23
N ILE A 18 -7.08 -5.70 11.32
CA ILE A 18 -5.70 -5.21 11.40
C ILE A 18 -5.16 -4.93 10.00
N VAL A 19 -4.49 -3.79 9.85
CA VAL A 19 -3.85 -3.36 8.60
C VAL A 19 -2.43 -2.87 8.87
N LEU A 20 -1.53 -3.07 7.91
CA LEU A 20 -0.15 -2.57 7.96
C LEU A 20 -0.10 -1.14 7.43
N ILE A 21 0.09 -0.16 8.32
CA ILE A 21 0.27 1.25 7.95
C ILE A 21 0.80 2.04 9.14
N HIS A 22 1.93 2.73 8.93
CA HIS A 22 2.53 3.59 9.94
C HIS A 22 1.64 4.78 10.31
N ASP A 23 1.13 5.52 9.33
CA ASP A 23 0.41 6.77 9.58
C ASP A 23 -1.01 6.55 10.12
N ARG A 24 -1.50 7.51 10.90
CA ARG A 24 -2.89 7.50 11.40
C ARG A 24 -3.92 7.74 10.29
N THR A 25 -3.48 8.31 9.18
CA THR A 25 -4.31 8.61 8.00
C THR A 25 -3.65 8.01 6.76
N VAL A 26 -4.42 7.86 5.69
CA VAL A 26 -3.96 7.19 4.46
C VAL A 26 -3.30 8.16 3.46
N ASP A 27 -3.35 9.47 3.72
CA ASP A 27 -3.04 10.55 2.77
C ASP A 27 -1.60 10.51 2.23
N ARG A 28 -0.61 10.24 3.09
CA ARG A 28 0.80 10.33 2.69
C ARG A 28 1.22 9.18 1.77
N THR A 29 0.74 7.98 2.04
CA THR A 29 1.23 6.76 1.37
C THR A 29 0.26 6.19 0.34
N THR A 30 -0.96 6.70 0.25
CA THR A 30 -1.98 6.16 -0.66
C THR A 30 -2.57 7.22 -1.58
N ASN A 31 -3.52 6.83 -2.43
CA ASN A 31 -4.37 7.71 -3.22
C ASN A 31 -5.68 8.10 -2.50
N GLY A 32 -5.86 7.73 -1.24
CA GLY A 32 -7.02 8.08 -0.42
C GLY A 32 -6.72 9.20 0.56
N SER A 33 -7.74 9.60 1.32
CA SER A 33 -7.60 10.57 2.40
C SER A 33 -8.35 10.15 3.66
N GLY A 34 -7.88 10.64 4.81
CA GLY A 34 -8.57 10.54 6.09
C GLY A 34 -8.10 9.40 7.00
N PRO A 35 -8.70 9.29 8.21
CA PRO A 35 -8.18 8.41 9.26
C PRO A 35 -8.43 6.93 8.98
N VAL A 36 -7.41 6.09 9.18
CA VAL A 36 -7.50 4.62 9.00
C VAL A 36 -8.64 4.02 9.84
N ARG A 37 -8.78 4.46 11.10
CA ARG A 37 -9.83 4.00 12.02
C ARG A 37 -11.27 4.30 11.58
N GLN A 38 -11.45 5.14 10.54
CA GLN A 38 -12.76 5.52 10.01
C GLN A 38 -13.09 4.82 8.68
N LEU A 39 -12.15 4.02 8.14
CA LEU A 39 -12.31 3.27 6.90
C LEU A 39 -12.49 1.78 7.21
N THR A 40 -13.42 1.12 6.51
CA THR A 40 -13.56 -0.35 6.57
C THR A 40 -12.42 -1.03 5.83
N LEU A 41 -12.14 -2.30 6.12
CA LEU A 41 -11.12 -3.06 5.40
C LEU A 41 -11.39 -3.07 3.88
N ALA A 42 -12.66 -3.20 3.47
CA ALA A 42 -13.04 -3.14 2.06
C ALA A 42 -12.63 -1.82 1.38
N LYS A 43 -12.78 -0.68 2.07
CA LYS A 43 -12.31 0.62 1.56
C LYS A 43 -10.79 0.70 1.51
N LEU A 44 -10.12 0.22 2.57
CA LEU A 44 -8.65 0.22 2.66
C LEU A 44 -8.00 -0.64 1.57
N ARG A 45 -8.58 -1.80 1.26
CA ARG A 45 -8.13 -2.67 0.16
C ARG A 45 -8.23 -2.03 -1.22
N GLY A 46 -9.12 -1.06 -1.41
CA GLY A 46 -9.25 -0.32 -2.65
C GLY A 46 -8.20 0.78 -2.85
N LEU A 47 -7.33 1.03 -1.87
CA LEU A 47 -6.32 2.08 -1.94
C LEU A 47 -5.01 1.56 -2.56
N CYS A 48 -4.35 2.42 -3.33
CA CYS A 48 -3.03 2.16 -3.90
C CYS A 48 -1.94 2.67 -2.94
N ALA A 49 -1.35 1.77 -2.14
CA ALA A 49 -0.32 2.11 -1.14
C ALA A 49 1.06 2.53 -1.71
N SER A 50 1.19 2.51 -3.04
CA SER A 50 2.38 2.97 -3.77
C SER A 50 2.14 4.27 -4.54
N HIS A 51 0.97 4.93 -4.36
CA HIS A 51 0.57 6.06 -5.19
C HIS A 51 1.57 7.23 -5.19
N ASN A 52 2.23 7.47 -4.06
CA ASN A 52 3.19 8.55 -3.88
C ASN A 52 4.65 8.08 -3.87
N TRP A 53 4.91 6.80 -4.19
CA TRP A 53 6.26 6.26 -4.24
C TRP A 53 6.93 6.55 -5.59
N SER A 54 8.20 6.98 -5.53
CA SER A 54 9.05 7.25 -6.69
C SER A 54 10.40 6.56 -6.46
N PRO A 55 10.93 5.80 -7.45
CA PRO A 55 12.28 5.29 -7.37
C PRO A 55 13.31 6.41 -7.59
N GLY A 56 14.42 6.37 -6.86
CA GLY A 56 15.55 7.30 -7.04
C GLY A 56 15.32 8.71 -6.50
N GLU A 57 16.31 9.58 -6.72
CA GLU A 57 16.26 10.99 -6.27
C GLU A 57 15.38 11.88 -7.16
N GLU A 58 15.02 11.40 -8.35
CA GLU A 58 14.11 12.09 -9.25
C GLU A 58 12.68 12.03 -8.72
N ARG A 59 12.32 13.04 -7.93
CA ARG A 59 10.98 13.24 -7.37
C ARG A 59 9.97 13.60 -8.46
N GLN A 60 9.63 12.67 -9.35
CA GLN A 60 8.54 12.86 -10.32
C GLN A 60 8.11 11.61 -11.11
N GLN A 61 8.69 10.43 -10.89
CA GLN A 61 8.25 9.21 -11.56
C GLN A 61 7.42 8.35 -10.60
N PHE A 62 6.14 8.13 -10.91
CA PHE A 62 5.24 7.32 -10.07
C PHE A 62 4.80 6.03 -10.80
N PRO A 63 5.72 5.09 -11.05
CA PRO A 63 5.50 3.97 -11.98
C PRO A 63 4.41 2.99 -11.54
N LEU A 64 4.06 3.00 -10.24
CA LEU A 64 3.06 2.10 -9.67
C LEU A 64 1.66 2.74 -9.57
N ARG A 65 1.47 3.99 -10.03
CA ARG A 65 0.13 4.58 -10.10
C ARG A 65 -0.73 3.82 -11.11
N GLY A 66 -1.96 3.50 -10.72
CA GLY A 66 -2.94 2.84 -11.59
C GLY A 66 -2.60 1.39 -11.93
N LYS A 67 -1.53 0.82 -11.36
CA LYS A 67 -1.22 -0.61 -11.47
C LYS A 67 -2.00 -1.36 -10.39
N GLU A 68 -2.71 -2.41 -10.78
CA GLU A 68 -3.33 -3.33 -9.82
C GLU A 68 -2.24 -4.11 -9.09
N ILE A 69 -2.27 -4.09 -7.77
CA ILE A 69 -1.50 -5.02 -6.94
C ILE A 69 -2.49 -6.08 -6.46
N ARG A 70 -2.36 -7.30 -6.98
CA ARG A 70 -3.31 -8.39 -6.70
C ARG A 70 -2.95 -9.08 -5.39
N GLU A 71 -3.99 -9.54 -4.69
CA GLU A 71 -3.81 -10.47 -3.58
C GLU A 71 -3.30 -11.80 -4.15
N PHE A 72 -2.12 -12.23 -3.71
CA PHE A 72 -1.55 -13.51 -4.10
C PHE A 72 -1.73 -14.54 -2.98
N GLY A 73 -2.26 -15.71 -3.33
CA GLY A 73 -2.21 -16.89 -2.49
C GLY A 73 -0.76 -17.37 -2.34
N GLY A 74 -0.02 -16.81 -1.39
CA GLY A 74 1.22 -17.37 -0.84
C GLY A 74 2.51 -17.23 -1.66
N HIS A 75 2.53 -16.70 -2.88
CA HIS A 75 3.77 -16.50 -3.64
C HIS A 75 3.72 -15.24 -4.54
N LEU A 76 4.78 -14.43 -4.53
CA LEU A 76 4.90 -13.18 -5.30
C LEU A 76 5.50 -13.47 -6.68
N GLU A 77 4.73 -13.23 -7.75
CA GLU A 77 5.24 -13.18 -9.12
C GLU A 77 4.89 -11.84 -9.79
N PHE A 78 5.88 -11.22 -10.43
CA PHE A 78 5.71 -9.98 -11.19
C PHE A 78 5.24 -10.31 -12.62
N GLY A 79 3.92 -10.40 -12.81
CA GLY A 79 3.31 -10.55 -14.12
C GLY A 79 3.24 -9.23 -14.89
N GLY A 80 4.22 -8.95 -15.75
CA GLY A 80 4.14 -7.89 -16.75
C GLY A 80 3.42 -8.37 -18.00
N HIS A 81 2.25 -7.80 -18.33
CA HIS A 81 1.66 -7.91 -19.66
C HIS A 81 2.10 -6.69 -20.48
N LEU A 82 2.90 -6.93 -21.52
CA LEU A 82 3.21 -5.96 -22.56
C LEU A 82 2.11 -6.03 -23.62
N THR A 83 1.41 -4.93 -23.84
CA THR A 83 0.72 -4.60 -25.10
C THR A 83 1.17 -3.23 -25.52
#